data_AF-A0A535GU79-F1
#
_entry.id   AF-A0A535GU79-F1
#
_cell.length_a   1.000
_cell.length_b   1.000
_cell.length_c   1.000
_cell.angle_alpha   90.00
_cell.angle_beta   90.00
_cell.angle_gamma   90.00
#
_symmetry.space_group_name_H-M   'P 1'
#
loop_
_entity.id
_entity.type
_entity.pdbx_description
1 polymer ?
#
loop_
_entity_poly.entity_id
_entity_poly.type
_entity_poly.pdbx_seq_one_letter_code
_entity_poly.pdbx_strand_id
1 'polypeptide(L)'
;RRRMVRKFEQKPIPDDVLRRVLEVARHAPSGGFSQGFDFIAQPDKLQFGMDKEENWPVPFWTVDTSMAIMLILLASVNEGLGAWYFGITRGEHDVVRELGVPPSCTMLGVIALGYPSSEDKPRGSVFTIRRRPFEEMFHIGRW
;
A
#
# COMPACT_ATOMS: atom_id res chain seq x y z
N ARG A 1 -7.06 5.00 15.39
CA ARG A 1 -6.40 3.66 15.46
C ARG A 1 -6.71 2.88 14.18
N ARG A 2 -5.70 2.34 13.50
CA ARG A 2 -5.88 1.60 12.23
C ARG A 2 -6.61 0.27 12.43
N ARG A 3 -7.62 0.00 11.60
CA ARG A 3 -8.28 -1.30 11.43
C ARG A 3 -8.82 -1.41 9.99
N MET A 4 -9.10 -2.62 9.51
CA MET A 4 -9.74 -2.80 8.20
C MET A 4 -11.23 -2.45 8.32
N VAL A 5 -11.65 -1.36 7.68
CA VAL A 5 -13.05 -0.92 7.59
C VAL A 5 -13.67 -1.49 6.32
N ARG A 6 -14.80 -2.18 6.44
CA ARG A 6 -15.39 -2.92 5.30
C ARG A 6 -16.80 -2.46 4.95
N LYS A 7 -17.40 -1.62 5.78
CA LYS A 7 -18.62 -0.88 5.48
C LYS A 7 -18.36 0.62 5.56
N PHE A 8 -18.77 1.33 4.53
CA PHE A 8 -18.61 2.77 4.40
C PHE A 8 -19.97 3.45 4.29
N GLU A 9 -20.05 4.71 4.71
CA GLU A 9 -21.17 5.58 4.40
C GLU A 9 -21.22 5.88 2.89
N GLN A 10 -22.42 6.15 2.37
CA GLN A 10 -22.61 6.65 0.99
C GLN A 10 -22.35 8.16 0.91
N LYS A 11 -21.26 8.61 1.53
CA LYS A 11 -20.83 9.99 1.59
C LYS A 11 -19.53 10.14 0.82
N PRO A 12 -19.44 11.04 -0.18
CA PRO A 12 -18.21 11.23 -0.93
C PRO A 12 -17.11 11.78 -0.02
N ILE A 13 -15.87 11.38 -0.30
CA ILE A 13 -14.67 11.97 0.32
C ILE A 13 -14.42 13.30 -0.40
N PRO A 14 -14.29 14.43 0.31
CA PRO A 14 -13.88 15.68 -0.29
C PRO A 14 -12.50 15.59 -0.97
N ASP A 15 -12.35 16.21 -2.14
CA ASP A 15 -11.10 16.15 -2.93
C ASP A 15 -9.87 16.63 -2.16
N ASP A 16 -10.03 17.63 -1.30
CA ASP A 16 -8.93 18.16 -0.48
C ASP A 16 -8.46 17.15 0.57
N VAL A 17 -9.39 16.37 1.15
CA VAL A 17 -9.08 15.26 2.06
C VAL A 17 -8.32 14.17 1.31
N LEU A 18 -8.83 13.76 0.15
CA LEU A 18 -8.16 12.75 -0.67
C LEU A 18 -6.76 13.19 -1.09
N ARG A 19 -6.60 14.45 -1.50
CA ARG A 19 -5.30 15.03 -1.85
C ARG A 19 -4.32 14.99 -0.68
N ARG A 20 -4.74 15.32 0.54
CA ARG A 20 -3.86 15.23 1.72
C ARG A 20 -3.39 13.81 1.99
N VAL A 21 -4.27 12.81 1.84
CA VAL A 21 -3.88 11.39 1.98
C VAL A 21 -2.84 11.01 0.94
N LEU A 22 -3.07 11.37 -0.32
CA LEU A 22 -2.16 11.05 -1.42
C LEU A 22 -0.83 11.81 -1.33
N GLU A 23 -0.85 13.04 -0.82
CA GLU A 23 0.37 13.83 -0.61
C GLU A 23 1.28 13.16 0.43
N VAL A 24 0.71 12.61 1.51
CA VAL A 24 1.50 11.82 2.48
C VAL A 24 2.10 10.59 1.81
N ALA A 25 1.35 9.90 0.94
CA ALA A 25 1.84 8.74 0.22
C ALA A 25 3.01 9.06 -0.72
N ARG A 26 3.02 10.27 -1.32
CA ARG A 26 4.11 10.77 -2.16
C ARG A 26 5.45 10.89 -1.42
N HIS A 27 5.41 11.00 -0.10
CA HIS A 27 6.61 10.98 0.75
C HIS A 27 7.13 9.59 1.09
N ALA A 28 6.54 8.52 0.53
CA ALA A 28 7.11 7.18 0.63
C ALA A 28 8.56 7.19 0.08
N PRO A 29 9.53 6.56 0.78
CA PRO A 29 10.85 6.40 0.20
C PRO A 29 10.75 5.51 -1.04
N SER A 30 11.67 5.73 -1.97
CA SER A 30 11.77 4.92 -3.19
C SER A 30 13.22 4.59 -3.49
N GLY A 31 13.47 3.36 -3.96
CA GLY A 31 14.79 2.92 -4.38
C GLY A 31 15.36 3.85 -5.45
N GLY A 32 16.53 4.45 -5.18
CA GLY A 32 17.15 5.41 -6.12
C GLY A 32 16.33 6.69 -6.34
N PHE A 33 15.40 7.04 -5.44
CA PHE A 33 14.48 8.16 -5.59
C PHE A 33 13.61 8.08 -6.87
N SER A 34 13.28 6.86 -7.29
CA SER A 34 12.46 6.59 -8.49
C SER A 34 11.02 7.11 -8.38
N GLN A 35 10.53 7.38 -7.17
CA GLN A 35 9.15 7.79 -6.89
C GLN A 35 8.08 6.80 -7.38
N GLY A 36 8.46 5.52 -7.51
CA GLY A 36 7.52 4.38 -7.49
C GLY A 36 6.54 4.26 -8.66
N PHE A 37 6.65 5.11 -9.68
CA PHE A 37 5.93 4.95 -10.94
C PHE A 37 6.94 5.18 -12.07
N ASP A 38 7.27 4.09 -12.78
CA ASP A 38 8.29 3.91 -13.82
C ASP A 38 9.76 3.65 -13.42
N PHE A 39 10.37 2.75 -14.20
CA PHE A 39 11.71 2.18 -14.04
C PHE A 39 12.76 3.24 -14.38
N ILE A 40 13.54 3.68 -13.38
CA ILE A 40 14.70 4.55 -13.62
C ILE A 40 15.93 3.90 -13.01
N ALA A 41 16.75 3.29 -13.86
CA ALA A 41 18.14 2.98 -13.52
C ALA A 41 18.90 4.31 -13.49
N GLN A 42 19.01 4.92 -12.31
CA GLN A 42 19.76 6.16 -12.15
C GLN A 42 21.22 5.96 -12.61
N PRO A 43 21.86 6.94 -13.26
CA PRO A 43 23.21 6.78 -13.81
C PRO A 43 24.27 6.29 -12.81
N ASP A 44 24.13 6.64 -11.53
CA ASP A 44 25.02 6.19 -10.43
C ASP A 44 24.82 4.71 -10.06
N LYS A 45 23.73 4.09 -10.50
CA LYS A 45 23.36 2.69 -10.23
C LYS A 45 23.73 1.74 -11.37
N LEU A 46 23.96 2.26 -12.58
CA LEU A 46 24.33 1.46 -13.76
C LEU A 46 25.61 0.66 -13.55
N GLN A 47 26.60 1.24 -12.87
CA GLN A 47 27.87 0.57 -12.57
C GLN A 47 27.73 -0.68 -11.67
N PHE A 48 26.58 -0.83 -11.01
CA PHE A 48 26.29 -1.98 -10.16
C PHE A 48 25.37 -3.02 -10.84
N GLY A 49 25.08 -2.86 -12.15
CA GLY A 49 24.18 -3.75 -12.90
C GLY A 49 22.71 -3.66 -12.47
N MET A 50 22.32 -2.57 -11.81
CA MET A 50 20.99 -2.39 -11.21
C MET A 50 19.93 -1.96 -12.24
N ASP A 51 20.28 -1.93 -13.52
CA ASP A 51 19.39 -1.75 -14.67
C ASP A 51 18.58 -3.01 -15.01
N LYS A 52 18.92 -4.17 -14.44
CA LYS A 52 18.21 -5.44 -14.67
C LYS A 52 17.49 -5.89 -13.41
N GLU A 53 16.20 -6.22 -13.56
CA GLU A 53 15.34 -6.77 -12.49
C GLU A 53 15.97 -7.97 -11.77
N GLU A 54 16.58 -8.90 -12.51
CA GLU A 54 17.21 -10.13 -11.99
C GLU A 54 18.38 -9.88 -11.02
N ASN A 55 18.99 -8.69 -11.07
CA ASN A 55 20.11 -8.32 -10.21
C ASN A 55 19.66 -7.77 -8.85
N TRP A 56 18.34 -7.60 -8.65
CA TRP A 56 17.78 -7.12 -7.40
C TRP A 56 17.37 -8.28 -6.49
N PRO A 57 17.81 -8.32 -5.21
CA PRO A 57 17.41 -9.39 -4.28
C PRO A 57 15.92 -9.33 -3.92
N VAL A 58 15.29 -8.17 -4.09
CA VAL A 58 13.85 -7.94 -3.92
C VAL A 58 13.41 -6.91 -4.97
N PRO A 59 12.25 -7.09 -5.62
CA PRO A 59 11.67 -6.07 -6.50
C PRO A 59 11.35 -4.78 -5.71
N PHE A 60 12.19 -3.74 -5.84
CA PHE A 60 12.06 -2.52 -5.04
C PHE A 60 10.75 -1.78 -5.30
N TRP A 61 10.19 -1.83 -6.51
CA TRP A 61 8.87 -1.26 -6.79
C TRP A 61 7.76 -1.88 -5.92
N THR A 62 7.84 -3.18 -5.61
CA THR A 62 6.90 -3.83 -4.71
C THR A 62 7.05 -3.32 -3.28
N VAL A 63 8.30 -3.13 -2.83
CA VAL A 63 8.61 -2.60 -1.49
C VAL A 63 8.16 -1.14 -1.37
N ASP A 64 8.53 -0.30 -2.33
CA ASP A 64 8.22 1.13 -2.38
C ASP A 64 6.69 1.33 -2.42
N THR A 65 5.99 0.58 -3.27
CA THR A 65 4.52 0.63 -3.34
C THR A 65 3.89 0.14 -2.04
N SER A 66 4.46 -0.88 -1.39
CA SER A 66 3.98 -1.36 -0.08
C SER A 66 4.12 -0.29 1.01
N MET A 67 5.19 0.50 0.98
CA MET A 67 5.38 1.64 1.88
C MET A 67 4.37 2.75 1.60
N ALA A 68 4.13 3.08 0.33
CA ALA A 68 3.09 4.04 -0.07
C ALA A 68 1.69 3.59 0.37
N ILE A 69 1.34 2.31 0.17
CA ILE A 69 0.09 1.70 0.67
C ILE A 69 -0.01 1.91 2.20
N MET A 70 1.04 1.60 2.96
CA MET A 70 1.04 1.78 4.41
C MET A 70 0.85 3.25 4.81
N LEU A 71 1.46 4.20 4.11
CA LEU A 71 1.25 5.64 4.33
C LEU A 71 -0.19 6.06 4.04
N ILE A 72 -0.79 5.61 2.92
CA ILE A 72 -2.21 5.84 2.61
C ILE A 72 -3.10 5.35 3.75
N LEU A 73 -2.87 4.12 4.23
CA LEU A 73 -3.68 3.53 5.30
C LEU A 73 -3.58 4.30 6.62
N LEU A 74 -2.40 4.85 6.95
CA LEU A 74 -2.19 5.63 8.16
C LEU A 74 -2.74 7.07 8.02
N ALA A 75 -2.48 7.72 6.88
CA ALA A 75 -2.98 9.06 6.59
C ALA A 75 -4.52 9.09 6.53
N SER A 76 -5.14 8.04 5.98
CA SER A 76 -6.60 7.89 6.00
C SER A 76 -7.17 7.93 7.41
N VAL A 77 -6.54 7.23 8.37
CA VAL A 77 -6.96 7.25 9.77
C VAL A 77 -6.80 8.64 10.39
N ASN A 78 -5.76 9.38 10.00
CA ASN A 78 -5.53 10.74 10.47
C ASN A 78 -6.61 11.72 9.97
N GLU A 79 -7.09 11.53 8.74
CA GLU A 79 -8.18 12.30 8.14
C GLU A 79 -9.59 11.84 8.60
N GLY A 80 -9.67 10.89 9.54
CA GLY A 80 -10.95 10.36 10.02
C GLY A 80 -11.62 9.36 9.07
N LEU A 81 -10.91 8.90 8.04
CA LEU A 81 -11.38 7.90 7.09
C LEU A 81 -11.11 6.46 7.60
N GLY A 82 -11.95 5.55 7.12
CA GLY A 82 -11.69 4.12 7.12
C GLY A 82 -10.94 3.70 5.87
N ALA A 83 -10.14 2.64 5.98
CA ALA A 83 -9.44 2.06 4.85
C ALA A 83 -9.40 0.53 4.94
N TRP A 84 -9.38 -0.12 3.78
CA TRP A 84 -9.16 -1.57 3.67
C TRP A 84 -8.34 -1.89 2.42
N TYR A 85 -7.14 -2.41 2.65
CA TYR A 85 -6.31 -3.01 1.61
C TYR A 85 -6.64 -4.49 1.43
N PHE A 86 -6.85 -4.92 0.20
CA PHE A 86 -7.08 -6.32 -0.16
C PHE A 86 -6.60 -6.60 -1.60
N GLY A 87 -6.16 -7.84 -1.83
CA GLY A 87 -5.87 -8.32 -3.18
C GLY A 87 -7.15 -8.71 -3.93
N ILE A 88 -7.13 -8.59 -5.26
CA ILE A 88 -8.13 -9.17 -6.14
C ILE A 88 -7.60 -10.50 -6.64
N THR A 89 -8.27 -11.60 -6.33
CA THR A 89 -7.86 -12.95 -6.78
C THR A 89 -8.66 -13.44 -7.99
N ARG A 90 -9.70 -12.70 -8.40
CA ARG A 90 -10.56 -12.98 -9.56
C ARG A 90 -10.98 -11.67 -10.19
N GLY A 91 -10.83 -11.53 -11.52
CA GLY A 91 -11.20 -10.31 -12.25
C GLY A 91 -10.15 -9.20 -12.27
N GLU A 92 -8.91 -9.48 -11.83
CA GLU A 92 -7.79 -8.52 -11.89
C GLU A 92 -7.60 -7.95 -13.31
N HIS A 93 -7.60 -8.81 -14.32
CA HIS A 93 -7.43 -8.39 -15.72
C HIS A 93 -8.54 -7.44 -16.19
N ASP A 94 -9.75 -7.62 -15.70
CA ASP A 94 -10.89 -6.76 -16.06
C ASP A 94 -10.73 -5.39 -15.40
N VAL A 95 -10.35 -5.35 -14.11
CA VAL A 95 -10.08 -4.11 -13.37
C VAL A 95 -8.94 -3.31 -13.99
N VAL A 96 -7.80 -3.96 -14.26
CA VAL A 96 -6.63 -3.32 -14.89
C VAL A 96 -7.01 -2.73 -16.26
N ARG A 97 -7.78 -3.48 -17.05
CA ARG A 97 -8.27 -3.03 -18.37
C ARG A 97 -9.22 -1.85 -18.26
N GLU A 98 -10.23 -1.94 -17.39
CA GLU A 98 -11.26 -0.90 -17.23
C GLU A 98 -10.66 0.41 -16.72
N LEU A 99 -9.67 0.33 -15.84
CA LEU A 99 -8.93 1.49 -15.32
C LEU A 99 -7.85 2.01 -16.28
N GLY A 100 -7.61 1.34 -17.41
CA GLY A 100 -6.59 1.75 -18.39
C GLY A 100 -5.16 1.67 -17.85
N VAL A 101 -4.89 0.75 -16.93
CA VAL A 101 -3.56 0.58 -16.32
C VAL A 101 -2.58 0.05 -17.39
N PRO A 102 -1.39 0.68 -17.56
CA PRO A 102 -0.41 0.22 -18.55
C PRO A 102 0.02 -1.23 -18.32
N PRO A 103 0.31 -2.01 -19.39
CA PRO A 103 0.78 -3.40 -19.27
C PRO A 103 2.10 -3.58 -18.51
N SER A 104 2.90 -2.51 -18.40
CA SER A 104 4.15 -2.49 -17.62
C SER A 104 3.92 -2.43 -16.11
N CYS A 105 2.70 -2.12 -15.65
CA CYS A 105 2.38 -2.02 -14.23
C CYS A 105 1.88 -3.36 -13.67
N THR A 106 2.37 -3.73 -12.50
CA THR A 106 1.83 -4.84 -11.71
C THR A 106 0.85 -4.32 -10.67
N MET A 107 -0.34 -4.90 -10.60
CA MET A 107 -1.30 -4.57 -9.55
C MET A 107 -0.92 -5.31 -8.26
N LEU A 108 -0.69 -4.57 -7.17
CA LEU A 108 -0.45 -5.19 -5.86
C LEU A 108 -1.74 -5.45 -5.08
N GLY A 109 -2.75 -4.61 -5.27
CA GLY A 109 -4.06 -4.73 -4.63
C GLY A 109 -4.88 -3.45 -4.73
N VAL A 110 -5.98 -3.42 -3.98
CA VAL A 110 -6.94 -2.31 -3.95
C VAL A 110 -7.03 -1.76 -2.53
N ILE A 111 -7.13 -0.44 -2.42
CA ILE A 111 -7.48 0.24 -1.17
C ILE A 111 -8.89 0.81 -1.32
N ALA A 112 -9.84 0.25 -0.57
CA ALA A 112 -11.13 0.90 -0.38
C ALA A 112 -11.01 2.00 0.69
N LEU A 113 -11.53 3.19 0.40
CA LEU A 113 -11.49 4.37 1.27
C LEU A 113 -12.89 4.98 1.42
N GLY A 114 -13.20 5.49 2.61
CA GLY A 114 -14.45 6.18 2.87
C GLY A 114 -14.69 6.46 4.35
N TYR A 115 -15.78 7.14 4.67
CA TYR A 115 -16.20 7.31 6.05
C TYR A 115 -16.72 5.98 6.62
N PRO A 116 -16.21 5.49 7.78
CA PRO A 116 -16.70 4.25 8.36
C PRO A 116 -18.18 4.35 8.72
N SER A 117 -18.99 3.41 8.22
CA SER A 117 -20.39 3.33 8.61
C SER A 117 -20.52 2.96 10.10
N SER A 118 -21.55 3.47 10.77
CA SER A 118 -21.93 3.05 12.13
C SER A 118 -22.24 1.55 12.22
N GLU A 119 -22.61 0.90 11.10
CA GLU A 119 -22.84 -0.54 11.03
C GLU A 119 -21.56 -1.38 10.85
N ASP A 120 -20.40 -0.74 10.66
CA ASP A 120 -19.14 -1.43 10.45
C ASP A 120 -18.68 -2.09 11.76
N LYS A 121 -18.93 -3.39 11.86
CA LYS A 121 -18.45 -4.20 12.98
C LYS A 121 -17.08 -4.76 12.62
N PRO A 122 -16.04 -4.59 13.47
CA PRO A 122 -14.77 -5.22 13.20
C PRO A 122 -14.93 -6.74 13.20
N ARG A 123 -14.37 -7.39 12.18
CA ARG A 123 -14.47 -8.84 11.91
C ARG A 123 -13.15 -9.38 11.36
N GLY A 124 -12.99 -10.69 11.47
CA GLY A 124 -11.88 -11.45 10.87
C GLY A 124 -10.91 -12.03 11.89
N SER A 125 -9.79 -12.52 11.39
CA SER A 125 -8.78 -13.25 12.17
C SER A 125 -8.22 -12.47 13.36
N VAL A 126 -8.33 -11.14 13.39
CA VAL A 126 -7.90 -10.32 14.53
C VAL A 126 -8.62 -10.65 15.85
N PHE A 127 -9.79 -11.30 15.79
CA PHE A 127 -10.53 -11.76 16.97
C PHE A 127 -10.25 -13.22 17.36
N THR A 128 -9.70 -14.01 16.43
CA THR A 128 -9.45 -15.44 16.63
C THR A 128 -7.95 -15.77 16.73
N ILE A 129 -7.08 -14.91 16.20
CA ILE A 129 -5.64 -15.07 16.14
C ILE A 129 -4.99 -13.93 16.92
N ARG A 130 -4.20 -14.28 17.93
CA ARG A 130 -3.37 -13.32 18.66
C ARG A 130 -2.09 -13.05 17.88
N ARG A 131 -1.58 -11.82 17.95
CA ARG A 131 -0.22 -11.53 17.47
C ARG A 131 0.76 -12.40 18.26
N ARG A 132 1.80 -12.88 17.57
CA ARG A 132 2.91 -13.56 18.24
C ARG A 132 3.51 -12.62 19.31
N PRO A 133 4.04 -13.17 20.42
CA PRO A 133 4.77 -12.40 21.42
C PRO A 133 5.88 -11.55 20.80
N PHE A 134 6.28 -10.48 21.50
CA PHE A 134 7.30 -9.56 21.01
C PHE A 134 8.65 -10.27 20.81
N GLU A 135 9.02 -11.10 21.78
CA GLU A 135 10.29 -11.82 21.85
C GLU A 135 10.42 -12.90 20.77
N GLU A 136 9.29 -13.32 20.19
CA GLU A 136 9.25 -14.25 19.07
C GLU A 136 9.41 -13.59 17.70
N MET A 137 9.24 -12.26 17.63
CA MET A 137 9.25 -11.47 16.40
C MET A 137 10.42 -10.51 16.32
N PHE A 138 10.96 -10.06 17.45
CA PHE A 138 11.97 -9.01 17.53
C PHE A 138 13.19 -9.50 18.31
N HIS A 139 14.36 -9.24 17.73
CA HIS A 139 15.65 -9.68 18.25
C HIS A 139 16.53 -8.44 18.49
N ILE A 140 17.16 -8.34 19.67
CA ILE A 140 18.01 -7.20 20.05
C ILE A 140 19.46 -7.66 20.12
N GLY A 141 20.33 -7.07 19.28
CA GLY A 141 21.79 -7.33 19.25
C GLY A 141 22.23 -8.55 18.43
N ARG A 142 21.47 -9.64 18.46
CA ARG A 142 21.69 -10.85 17.64
C ARG A 142 20.34 -11.52 17.33
N TRP A 143 20.30 -12.33 16.29
CA TRP A 143 19.17 -13.25 16.05
C TRP A 143 19.02 -14.23 17.21
#